data_AF-A0A542G673-F1
#
_entry.id   AF-A0A542G673-F1
#
_cell.length_a   1.000
_cell.length_b   1.000
_cell.length_c   1.000
_cell.angle_alpha   90.00
_cell.angle_beta   90.00
_cell.angle_gamma   90.00
#
_symmetry.space_group_name_H-M   'P 1'
#
loop_
_entity.id
_entity.type
_entity.pdbx_description
1 polymer ?
#
loop_
_entity_poly.entity_id
_entity_poly.type
_entity_poly.pdbx_seq_one_letter_code
_entity_poly.pdbx_strand_id
1 'polypeptide(L)' 'MDDVAVDILNALGVKPAGFSINGDGGATYPAAVVAKEVGRAQAGDVVICHGNHPNGGTADGMKQSLDKLLAAGLSFTHLP' A
#
# COMPACT_ATOMS: atom_id res chain seq x y z
N MET A 1 -0.04 7.25 -14.79
CA MET A 1 1.17 8.03 -15.10
C MET A 1 1.31 8.05 -16.60
N ASP A 2 1.60 9.21 -17.18
CA ASP A 2 1.86 9.35 -18.61
C ASP A 2 3.37 9.25 -18.90
N ASP A 3 3.71 9.28 -20.18
CA ASP A 3 5.08 9.25 -20.70
C ASP A 3 5.87 10.52 -20.34
N VAL A 4 5.24 11.69 -20.40
CA VAL A 4 5.88 12.97 -20.04
C VAL A 4 6.41 12.96 -18.60
N ALA A 5 5.61 12.47 -17.64
CA ALA A 5 6.05 12.36 -16.25
C ALA A 5 7.20 11.33 -16.09
N VAL A 6 7.16 10.23 -16.84
CA VAL A 6 8.24 9.23 -16.85
C VAL A 6 9.55 9.82 -17.36
N ASP A 7 9.50 10.63 -18.43
CA ASP A 7 10.68 11.28 -18.99
C ASP A 7 11.32 12.28 -18.01
N ILE A 8 10.49 13.06 -17.28
CA ILE A 8 10.98 13.97 -16.22
C ILE A 8 11.65 13.18 -15.09
N LEU A 9 11.04 12.09 -14.63
CA LEU A 9 11.62 11.25 -13.58
C LEU A 9 12.96 10.64 -14.02
N ASN A 10 13.02 10.14 -15.26
CA ASN A 10 14.26 9.60 -15.85
C ASN A 10 15.35 10.67 -15.94
N ALA A 11 15.02 11.89 -16.38
CA ALA A 11 15.97 13.00 -16.45
C ALA A 11 16.49 13.43 -15.06
N LEU A 12 15.68 13.26 -14.00
CA LEU A 12 16.06 13.51 -12.61
C LEU A 12 16.76 12.32 -11.92
N GLY A 13 16.91 11.19 -12.59
CA GLY A 13 17.47 9.97 -12.00
C GLY A 13 16.59 9.34 -10.93
N VAL A 14 15.28 9.62 -10.94
CA VAL A 14 14.28 9.10 -10.00
C VAL A 14 13.52 7.95 -10.66
N LYS A 15 13.35 6.84 -9.95
CA LYS A 15 12.54 5.72 -10.44
C LYS A 15 11.09 5.89 -10.03
N PRO A 16 10.11 5.78 -10.95
CA PRO A 16 8.71 5.73 -10.57
C PRO A 16 8.39 4.45 -9.79
N ALA A 17 7.54 4.57 -8.77
CA ALA A 17 6.94 3.44 -8.06
C ALA A 17 5.41 3.48 -8.21
N GLY A 18 4.82 2.30 -8.47
CA GLY A 18 3.39 2.09 -8.47
C GLY A 18 2.95 1.20 -7.30
N PHE A 19 1.69 0.80 -7.31
CA PHE A 19 1.12 -0.15 -6.35
C PHE A 19 0.22 -1.16 -7.08
N SER A 20 0.06 -2.35 -6.49
CA SER A 20 -0.84 -3.40 -6.99
C SER A 20 -2.13 -3.50 -6.17
N ILE A 21 -2.12 -3.04 -4.91
CA ILE A 21 -3.28 -3.07 -4.01
C ILE A 21 -3.54 -1.67 -3.45
N ASN A 22 -4.76 -1.17 -3.62
CA ASN A 22 -5.25 -0.02 -2.87
C ASN A 22 -5.80 -0.50 -1.53
N GLY A 23 -5.04 -0.28 -0.46
CA GLY A 23 -5.36 -0.84 0.85
C GLY A 23 -6.48 -0.10 1.58
N ASP A 24 -6.72 1.17 1.30
CA ASP A 24 -7.61 2.00 2.12
C ASP A 24 -8.52 2.99 1.38
N GLY A 25 -8.49 2.98 0.05
CA GLY A 25 -9.37 3.81 -0.76
C GLY A 25 -9.14 5.31 -0.55
N GLY A 26 -7.90 5.75 -0.29
CA GLY A 26 -7.63 7.15 0.06
C GLY A 26 -8.03 7.47 1.50
N ALA A 27 -7.84 6.51 2.40
CA ALA A 27 -8.29 6.53 3.79
C ALA A 27 -9.81 6.74 3.98
N THR A 28 -10.62 6.26 3.03
CA THR A 28 -12.08 6.28 3.10
C THR A 28 -12.68 4.93 3.49
N TYR A 29 -11.91 3.84 3.38
CA TYR A 29 -12.39 2.52 3.70
C TYR A 29 -12.55 2.30 5.22
N PRO A 30 -13.65 1.64 5.65
CA PRO A 30 -13.76 1.13 7.01
C PRO A 30 -12.69 0.09 7.31
N ALA A 31 -12.32 -0.06 8.58
CA ALA A 31 -11.23 -0.96 9.02
C ALA A 31 -11.38 -2.40 8.51
N ALA A 32 -12.60 -2.94 8.44
CA ALA A 32 -12.86 -4.28 7.93
C ALA A 32 -12.54 -4.43 6.43
N VAL A 33 -12.78 -3.38 5.64
CA VAL A 33 -12.45 -3.36 4.20
C VAL A 33 -10.94 -3.22 4.03
N VAL A 34 -10.28 -2.36 4.82
CA VAL A 34 -8.82 -2.26 4.84
C VAL A 34 -8.18 -3.61 5.15
N ALA A 35 -8.62 -4.27 6.22
CA ALA A 35 -8.09 -5.58 6.62
C ALA A 35 -8.27 -6.64 5.53
N LYS A 36 -9.38 -6.59 4.79
CA LYS A 36 -9.66 -7.47 3.66
C LYS A 36 -8.74 -7.20 2.48
N GLU A 37 -8.63 -5.95 2.03
CA GLU A 37 -7.82 -5.63 0.83
C GLU A 37 -6.33 -5.82 1.09
N VAL A 38 -5.82 -5.35 2.23
CA VAL A 38 -4.41 -5.56 2.61
C VAL A 38 -4.11 -7.04 2.82
N GLY A 39 -5.05 -7.79 3.40
CA GLY A 39 -4.90 -9.24 3.63
C GLY A 39 -4.81 -10.10 2.37
N ARG A 40 -5.04 -9.53 1.17
CA ARG A 40 -4.86 -10.22 -0.12
C ARG A 40 -3.44 -10.17 -0.64
N ALA A 41 -2.56 -9.39 -0.01
CA ALA A 41 -1.19 -9.18 -0.46
C ALA A 41 -0.41 -10.50 -0.57
N GLN A 42 0.36 -10.61 -1.64
CA GLN A 42 1.28 -11.70 -1.94
C GLN A 42 2.71 -11.18 -2.06
N ALA A 43 3.68 -12.09 -2.12
CA ALA A 43 5.07 -11.72 -2.33
C ALA A 43 5.23 -10.92 -3.64
N GLY A 44 5.82 -9.73 -3.55
CA GLY A 44 6.01 -8.81 -4.68
C GLY A 44 4.93 -7.74 -4.83
N ASP A 45 3.82 -7.81 -4.07
CA ASP A 45 2.83 -6.75 -4.06
C ASP A 45 3.34 -5.48 -3.37
N VAL A 46 2.85 -4.34 -3.85
CA VAL A 46 2.99 -3.05 -3.18
C VAL A 46 1.61 -2.56 -2.81
N VAL A 47 1.37 -2.36 -1.51
CA VAL A 47 0.11 -1.88 -0.96
C VAL A 47 0.24 -0.37 -0.70
N ILE A 48 -0.66 0.43 -1.26
CA ILE A 48 -0.75 1.86 -0.96
C ILE A 48 -1.81 2.13 0.11
N CYS A 49 -1.43 2.91 1.13
CA CYS A 49 -2.30 3.38 2.22
C CYS A 49 -1.98 4.84 2.55
N HIS A 50 -2.89 5.52 3.25
CA HIS A 50 -2.82 6.93 3.57
C HIS A 50 -2.95 7.17 5.08
N GLY A 51 -2.03 7.96 5.63
CA GLY A 51 -1.98 8.30 7.06
C GLY A 51 -2.54 9.69 7.41
N ASN A 52 -3.29 10.32 6.50
CA ASN A 52 -3.75 11.71 6.62
C ASN A 52 -5.13 11.85 7.30
N HIS A 53 -5.83 10.76 7.61
CA HIS A 53 -7.12 10.78 8.31
C HIS A 53 -7.04 9.99 9.63
N PRO A 54 -6.76 10.65 10.77
CA PRO A 54 -6.52 9.97 12.04
C PRO A 54 -7.75 9.23 12.61
N ASN A 55 -8.96 9.64 12.19
CA ASN A 55 -10.22 9.00 12.60
C ASN A 55 -10.74 7.99 11.55
N GLY A 56 -9.94 7.68 10.52
CA GLY A 56 -10.28 6.73 9.47
C GLY A 56 -10.02 5.28 9.87
N GLY A 57 -10.43 4.34 9.01
CA GLY A 57 -10.26 2.90 9.24
C GLY A 57 -8.86 2.36 8.97
N THR A 58 -7.95 3.14 8.39
CA THR A 58 -6.65 2.67 7.89
C THR A 58 -5.81 2.03 9.00
N ALA A 59 -5.63 2.69 10.15
CA ALA A 59 -4.77 2.19 11.22
C ALA A 59 -5.28 0.85 11.80
N ASP A 60 -6.56 0.78 12.14
CA ASP A 60 -7.17 -0.43 12.72
C ASP A 60 -7.20 -1.61 11.74
N GLY A 61 -7.45 -1.34 10.46
CA GLY A 61 -7.43 -2.38 9.43
C GLY A 61 -6.03 -2.87 9.08
N MET A 62 -5.03 -1.97 9.08
CA MET A 62 -3.62 -2.35 8.95
C MET A 62 -3.19 -3.26 10.10
N LYS A 63 -3.52 -2.91 11.36
CA LYS A 63 -3.21 -3.76 12.51
C LYS A 63 -3.77 -5.18 12.37
N GLN A 64 -5.03 -5.31 11.94
CA GLN A 64 -5.69 -6.62 11.75
C GLN A 64 -5.12 -7.46 10.61
N SER A 65 -4.56 -6.82 9.58
CA SER A 65 -4.02 -7.50 8.40
C SER A 65 -2.56 -7.88 8.55
N LEU A 66 -1.74 -7.00 9.16
CA LEU A 66 -0.32 -7.24 9.37
C LEU A 66 -0.05 -8.52 10.15
N ASP A 67 -0.77 -8.76 11.25
CA ASP A 67 -0.62 -9.97 12.06
C ASP A 67 -0.85 -11.25 11.22
N LYS A 68 -1.82 -11.22 10.30
CA LYS A 68 -2.14 -12.35 9.43
C LYS A 68 -1.07 -12.58 8.36
N LEU A 69 -0.58 -11.50 7.73
CA LEU A 69 0.45 -11.59 6.69
C LEU A 69 1.77 -12.11 7.27
N LEU A 70 2.14 -11.64 8.46
CA LEU A 70 3.32 -12.13 9.18
C LEU A 70 3.15 -13.61 9.58
N ALA A 71 1.98 -14.01 10.08
CA ALA A 71 1.69 -15.41 10.40
C ALA A 71 1.70 -16.33 9.16
N ALA A 72 1.37 -15.78 7.99
CA ALA A 72 1.48 -16.47 6.70
C ALA A 72 2.91 -16.54 6.15
N GLY A 73 3.90 -15.99 6.86
CA GLY A 73 5.31 -16.05 6.49
C GLY A 73 5.77 -14.98 5.50
N LEU A 74 4.96 -13.94 5.26
CA LEU A 74 5.39 -12.80 4.44
C LEU A 74 6.36 -11.92 5.23
N SER A 75 7.36 -11.38 4.53
CA SER A 75 8.25 -10.34 5.04
C SER A 75 8.00 -9.02 4.31
N PHE A 76 8.23 -7.92 5.01
CA PHE A 76 8.13 -6.57 4.45
C PHE A 76 9.53 -6.05 4.16
N THR A 77 9.70 -5.43 2.99
CA THR A 77 10.97 -4.84 2.55
C THR A 77 10.76 -3.38 2.17
N HIS A 78 11.86 -2.64 2.10
CA HIS A 78 11.86 -1.31 1.48
C HIS A 78 11.84 -1.46 -0.04
N LEU A 79 11.23 -0.46 -0.69
CA LEU A 79 11.42 -0.27 -2.13
C LEU A 79 12.89 0.14 -2.39
N PRO A 80 13.55 -0.46 -3.38
CA PRO A 80 14.94 -0.20 -3.72
C PRO A 80 15.16 1.15 -4.41
#